data_AF-A0A1I3LZM8-F1
#
_entry.id   AF-A0A1I3LZM8-F1
#
_cell.length_a   1.000
_cell.length_b   1.000
_cell.length_c   1.000
_cell.angle_alpha   90.00
_cell.angle_beta   90.00
_cell.angle_gamma   90.00
#
_symmetry.space_group_name_H-M   'P 1'
#
loop_
_entity.id
_entity.type
_entity.pdbx_description
1 polymer ?
#
loop_
_entity_poly.entity_id
_entity_poly.type
_entity_poly.pdbx_seq_one_letter_code
_entity_poly.pdbx_strand_id
1 'polypeptide(L)'
;MEPDRKEWEEKEKILTFREKELELKEKELLIKEKELEQRQKELDWQEQQIKKENNSKKSRDKQKKVLDQPISYVHVIQDRDDKEIHHLEKTREDIRNEIKNRIEQRDSLSNQLIATMGVVAGFAVPNEEYRIIILLIPLLSIYYTLQILYSFTVHDFLTKYLRDVIEPRLSQLCCTQDEFQFSNYFNKNAKKVLKRSFYIYGMWVVSFFSMAYLWVFEYDNHPKLLTISTIIYVLSILKITRMFIDDSEKRL
;
A
#
# COMPACT_ATOMS: atom_id res chain seq x y z
N MET A 1 108.91 -66.79 -14.67
CA MET A 1 108.73 -65.37 -14.30
C MET A 1 107.75 -65.34 -13.15
N GLU A 2 108.27 -65.41 -11.92
CA GLU A 2 107.47 -65.16 -10.72
C GLU A 2 107.13 -63.67 -10.70
N PRO A 3 105.86 -63.27 -10.53
CA PRO A 3 105.53 -61.87 -10.34
C PRO A 3 106.18 -61.36 -9.05
N ASP A 4 106.76 -60.17 -9.14
CA ASP A 4 107.54 -59.52 -8.09
C ASP A 4 106.66 -59.32 -6.84
N ARG A 5 107.08 -59.86 -5.69
CA ARG A 5 106.29 -59.92 -4.44
C ARG A 5 105.81 -58.53 -3.98
N LYS A 6 106.57 -57.48 -4.33
CA LYS A 6 106.23 -56.08 -4.08
C LYS A 6 104.99 -55.61 -4.84
N GLU A 7 104.77 -56.11 -6.05
CA GLU A 7 103.62 -55.75 -6.89
C GLU A 7 102.30 -56.30 -6.31
N TRP A 8 102.36 -57.44 -5.61
CA TRP A 8 101.21 -58.02 -4.93
C TRP A 8 100.81 -57.23 -3.67
N GLU A 9 101.78 -56.83 -2.84
CA GLU A 9 101.50 -56.01 -1.64
C GLU A 9 100.94 -54.63 -2.01
N GLU A 10 101.38 -54.05 -3.14
CA GLU A 10 100.87 -52.78 -3.63
C GLU A 10 99.42 -52.90 -4.15
N LYS A 11 99.10 -53.99 -4.86
CA LYS A 11 97.72 -54.31 -5.29
C LYS A 11 96.79 -54.54 -4.11
N GLU A 12 97.24 -55.19 -3.05
CA GLU A 12 96.43 -55.44 -1.84
C GLU A 12 96.13 -54.15 -1.07
N LYS A 13 97.09 -53.22 -1.00
CA LYS A 13 96.86 -51.86 -0.46
C LYS A 13 95.88 -51.05 -1.29
N ILE A 14 95.95 -51.16 -2.62
CA ILE A 14 95.01 -50.48 -3.52
C ILE A 14 93.59 -51.07 -3.38
N LEU A 15 93.47 -52.39 -3.24
CA LEU A 15 92.18 -53.08 -3.04
C LEU A 15 91.55 -52.68 -1.71
N THR A 16 92.29 -52.75 -0.61
CA THR A 16 91.79 -52.35 0.72
C THR A 16 91.43 -50.86 0.80
N PHE A 17 92.15 -49.99 0.08
CA PHE A 17 91.77 -48.58 -0.04
C PHE A 17 90.46 -48.39 -0.83
N ARG A 18 90.30 -49.09 -1.95
CA ARG A 18 89.05 -49.06 -2.75
C ARG A 18 87.86 -49.61 -1.98
N GLU A 19 88.04 -50.67 -1.19
CA GLU A 19 86.99 -51.21 -0.32
C GLU A 19 86.53 -50.19 0.72
N LYS A 20 87.47 -49.50 1.38
CA LYS A 20 87.14 -48.41 2.31
C LYS A 20 86.46 -47.22 1.63
N GLU A 21 86.89 -46.89 0.40
CA GLU A 21 86.26 -45.82 -0.40
C GLU A 21 84.81 -46.18 -0.78
N LEU A 22 84.56 -47.44 -1.14
CA LEU A 22 83.22 -47.96 -1.42
C LEU A 22 82.35 -47.95 -0.16
N GLU A 23 82.88 -48.42 0.98
CA GLU A 23 82.15 -48.42 2.25
C GLU A 23 81.79 -46.99 2.70
N LEU A 24 82.69 -46.03 2.47
CA LEU A 24 82.43 -44.61 2.75
C LEU A 24 81.31 -44.06 1.83
N LYS A 25 81.35 -44.39 0.53
CA LYS A 25 80.29 -44.01 -0.43
C LYS A 25 78.95 -44.64 -0.10
N GLU A 26 78.92 -45.90 0.35
CA GLU A 26 77.68 -46.55 0.81
C GLU A 26 77.10 -45.85 2.04
N LYS A 27 77.94 -45.46 3.01
CA LYS A 27 77.51 -44.68 4.17
C LYS A 27 76.97 -43.30 3.78
N GLU A 28 77.64 -42.61 2.85
CA GLU A 28 77.16 -41.32 2.32
C GLU A 28 75.82 -41.45 1.60
N LEU A 29 75.63 -42.50 0.80
CA LEU A 29 74.36 -42.79 0.13
C LEU A 29 73.24 -43.07 1.13
N LEU A 30 73.52 -43.87 2.16
CA LEU A 30 72.55 -44.17 3.21
C LEU A 30 72.14 -42.92 4.01
N ILE A 31 73.08 -42.01 4.27
CA ILE A 31 72.79 -40.72 4.91
C ILE A 31 71.88 -39.87 4.00
N LYS A 32 72.22 -39.75 2.71
CA LYS A 32 71.39 -39.02 1.73
C LYS A 32 69.99 -39.61 1.60
N GLU A 33 69.87 -40.94 1.61
CA GLU A 33 68.57 -41.62 1.57
C GLU A 33 67.71 -41.27 2.78
N LYS A 34 68.29 -41.27 3.99
CA LYS A 34 67.59 -40.85 5.21
C LYS A 34 67.22 -39.36 5.21
N GLU A 35 68.08 -38.48 4.68
CA GLU A 35 67.78 -37.06 4.52
C GLU A 35 66.62 -36.84 3.55
N LEU A 36 66.59 -37.58 2.43
CA LEU A 36 65.48 -37.53 1.48
C LEU A 36 64.17 -38.06 2.09
N GLU A 37 64.23 -39.14 2.87
CA GLU A 37 63.06 -39.67 3.58
C GLU A 37 62.52 -38.66 4.61
N GLN A 38 63.39 -37.96 5.34
CA GLN A 38 63.00 -36.90 6.26
C GLN A 38 62.35 -35.72 5.51
N ARG A 39 62.95 -35.25 4.41
CA ARG A 39 62.37 -34.19 3.59
C ARG A 39 61.02 -34.58 3.02
N GLN A 40 60.83 -35.83 2.61
CA GLN A 40 59.54 -36.30 2.12
C GLN A 40 58.48 -36.24 3.23
N LYS A 41 58.81 -36.65 4.46
CA LYS A 41 57.90 -36.55 5.61
C LYS A 41 57.55 -35.10 5.96
N GLU A 42 58.48 -34.17 5.84
CA GLU A 42 58.23 -32.74 6.06
C GLU A 42 57.29 -32.16 4.99
N LEU A 43 57.49 -32.52 3.72
CA LEU A 43 56.60 -32.10 2.62
C LEU A 43 55.19 -32.64 2.81
N ASP A 44 55.04 -33.92 3.13
CA ASP A 44 53.73 -34.53 3.39
C ASP A 44 53.02 -33.86 4.57
N TRP A 45 53.77 -33.49 5.62
CA TRP A 45 53.24 -32.76 6.76
C TRP A 45 52.77 -31.34 6.37
N GLN A 46 53.54 -30.61 5.56
CA GLN A 46 53.17 -29.28 5.06
C GLN A 46 51.92 -29.33 4.18
N GLU A 47 51.81 -30.29 3.27
CA GLU A 47 50.63 -30.47 2.43
C GLU A 47 49.37 -30.72 3.26
N GLN A 48 49.47 -31.51 4.34
CA GLN A 48 48.36 -31.74 5.25
C GLN A 48 47.93 -30.46 5.99
N GLN A 49 48.86 -29.60 6.38
CA GLN A 49 48.55 -28.31 7.01
C GLN A 49 47.85 -27.36 6.04
N ILE A 50 48.37 -27.23 4.81
CA ILE A 50 47.75 -26.41 3.76
C ILE A 50 46.33 -26.89 3.46
N LYS A 51 46.12 -28.22 3.40
CA LYS A 51 44.78 -28.80 3.19
C LYS A 51 43.81 -28.48 4.32
N LYS A 52 44.29 -28.52 5.58
CA LYS A 52 43.49 -28.12 6.76
C LYS A 52 43.14 -26.63 6.73
N GLU A 53 44.09 -25.76 6.41
CA GLU A 53 43.84 -24.32 6.31
C GLU A 53 42.85 -23.98 5.19
N ASN A 54 43.00 -24.58 4.02
CA ASN A 54 42.07 -24.37 2.90
C ASN A 54 40.65 -24.83 3.22
N ASN A 55 40.51 -25.98 3.91
CA ASN A 55 39.19 -26.44 4.37
C ASN A 55 38.57 -25.51 5.43
N SER A 56 39.40 -24.96 6.33
CA SER A 56 38.98 -23.96 7.31
C SER A 56 38.51 -22.66 6.65
N LYS A 57 39.29 -22.12 5.70
CA LYS A 57 38.92 -20.94 4.90
C LYS A 57 37.60 -21.15 4.15
N LYS A 58 37.46 -22.29 3.45
CA LYS A 58 36.24 -22.64 2.71
C LYS A 58 35.01 -22.75 3.61
N SER A 59 35.20 -23.19 4.86
CA SER A 59 34.13 -23.26 5.87
C SER A 59 33.75 -21.87 6.39
N ARG A 60 34.73 -20.98 6.63
CA ARG A 60 34.49 -19.58 7.01
C ARG A 60 33.78 -18.80 5.91
N ASP A 61 34.18 -18.98 4.65
CA ASP A 61 33.54 -18.30 3.52
C ASP A 61 32.09 -18.75 3.32
N LYS A 62 31.81 -20.05 3.53
CA LYS A 62 30.43 -20.56 3.56
C LYS A 62 29.62 -19.97 4.70
N GLN A 63 30.17 -19.89 5.91
CA GLN A 63 29.47 -19.29 7.06
C GLN A 63 29.20 -17.80 6.84
N LYS A 64 30.16 -17.04 6.31
CA LYS A 64 29.98 -15.61 6.00
C LYS A 64 28.87 -15.39 4.96
N LYS A 65 28.83 -16.22 3.92
CA LYS A 65 27.78 -16.14 2.88
C LYS A 65 26.37 -16.46 3.41
N VAL A 66 26.26 -17.31 4.42
CA VAL A 66 24.99 -17.61 5.12
C VAL A 66 24.60 -16.45 6.06
N LEU A 67 25.58 -15.78 6.67
CA LEU A 67 25.34 -14.65 7.58
C LEU A 67 24.96 -13.34 6.86
N ASP A 68 25.41 -13.15 5.62
CA ASP A 68 25.10 -11.96 4.81
C ASP A 68 23.73 -12.08 4.09
N GLN A 69 23.19 -13.29 3.90
CA GLN A 69 21.86 -13.49 3.33
C GLN A 69 20.72 -12.82 4.12
N PRO A 70 20.60 -12.93 5.46
CA PRO A 70 19.49 -12.32 6.20
C PRO A 70 19.46 -10.78 6.13
N ILE A 71 20.61 -10.11 6.03
CA ILE A 71 20.68 -8.64 5.99
C ILE A 71 20.06 -8.09 4.69
N SER A 72 20.30 -8.77 3.56
CA SER A 72 19.70 -8.37 2.28
C SER A 72 18.18 -8.55 2.25
N TYR A 73 17.62 -9.55 2.93
CA TYR A 73 16.17 -9.75 2.98
C TYR A 73 15.47 -8.71 3.85
N VAL A 74 16.08 -8.29 4.97
CA VAL A 74 15.51 -7.26 5.86
C VAL A 74 15.38 -5.91 5.12
N HIS A 75 16.38 -5.49 4.35
CA HIS A 75 16.28 -4.25 3.57
C HIS A 75 15.23 -4.30 2.46
N VAL A 76 15.02 -5.45 1.81
CA VAL A 76 14.01 -5.60 0.76
C VAL A 76 12.59 -5.56 1.34
N ILE A 77 12.39 -6.11 2.55
CA ILE A 77 11.12 -6.03 3.28
C ILE A 77 10.83 -4.57 3.65
N GLN A 78 11.83 -3.87 4.18
CA GLN A 78 11.68 -2.47 4.59
C GLN A 78 11.36 -1.52 3.41
N ASP A 79 12.05 -1.63 2.27
CA ASP A 79 11.76 -0.81 1.08
C ASP A 79 10.37 -1.10 0.48
N ARG A 80 9.87 -2.33 0.60
CA ARG A 80 8.52 -2.69 0.17
C ARG A 80 7.46 -2.07 1.08
N ASP A 81 7.67 -2.17 2.39
CA ASP A 81 6.77 -1.61 3.39
C ASP A 81 6.72 -0.07 3.27
N ASP A 82 7.86 0.59 3.05
CA ASP A 82 7.94 2.04 2.83
C ASP A 82 7.13 2.49 1.60
N LYS A 83 7.21 1.75 0.49
CA LYS A 83 6.42 2.03 -0.72
C LYS A 83 4.92 1.83 -0.50
N GLU A 84 4.55 0.78 0.24
CA GLU A 84 3.15 0.50 0.57
C GLU A 84 2.57 1.58 1.50
N ILE A 85 3.32 1.98 2.54
CA ILE A 85 2.98 3.08 3.44
C ILE A 85 2.76 4.35 2.63
N HIS A 86 3.72 4.74 1.78
CA HIS A 86 3.62 5.96 0.99
C HIS A 86 2.38 5.96 0.07
N HIS A 87 2.08 4.84 -0.57
CA HIS A 87 0.89 4.72 -1.41
C HIS A 87 -0.41 4.86 -0.61
N LEU A 88 -0.50 4.22 0.56
CA LEU A 88 -1.66 4.30 1.44
C LEU A 88 -1.85 5.70 2.04
N GLU A 89 -0.77 6.39 2.41
CA GLU A 89 -0.81 7.77 2.88
C GLU A 89 -1.31 8.72 1.81
N LYS A 90 -0.80 8.59 0.58
CA LYS A 90 -1.27 9.38 -0.55
C LYS A 90 -2.75 9.12 -0.84
N THR A 91 -3.15 7.85 -0.86
CA THR A 91 -4.56 7.47 -1.06
C THR A 91 -5.46 8.03 0.04
N ARG A 92 -5.00 7.99 1.30
CA ARG A 92 -5.68 8.60 2.45
C ARG A 92 -5.85 10.11 2.27
N GLU A 93 -4.82 10.81 1.82
CA GLU A 93 -4.88 12.24 1.56
C GLU A 93 -5.87 12.57 0.44
N ASP A 94 -5.80 11.85 -0.68
CA ASP A 94 -6.70 12.01 -1.82
C ASP A 94 -8.17 11.82 -1.40
N ILE A 95 -8.47 10.77 -0.62
CA ILE A 95 -9.81 10.51 -0.09
C ILE A 95 -10.28 11.64 0.82
N ARG A 96 -9.42 12.16 1.70
CA ARG A 96 -9.78 13.28 2.60
C ARG A 96 -10.05 14.57 1.82
N ASN A 97 -9.26 14.85 0.79
CA ASN A 97 -9.46 15.99 -0.08
C ASN A 97 -10.79 15.87 -0.85
N GLU A 98 -11.10 14.69 -1.38
CA GLU A 98 -12.38 14.44 -2.03
C GLU A 98 -13.56 14.61 -1.05
N ILE A 99 -13.46 14.08 0.17
CA ILE A 99 -14.47 14.28 1.22
C ILE A 99 -14.70 15.77 1.50
N LYS A 100 -13.63 16.57 1.58
CA LYS A 100 -13.70 18.03 1.78
C LYS A 100 -14.39 18.71 0.60
N ASN A 101 -13.98 18.40 -0.63
CA ASN A 101 -14.58 18.93 -1.85
C ASN A 101 -16.08 18.63 -1.92
N ARG A 102 -16.50 17.43 -1.49
CA ARG A 102 -17.92 17.04 -1.45
C ARG A 102 -18.73 17.84 -0.43
N ILE A 103 -18.14 18.19 0.71
CA ILE A 103 -18.78 19.08 1.69
C ILE A 103 -19.00 20.46 1.06
N GLU A 104 -17.94 21.06 0.50
CA GLU A 104 -18.01 22.37 -0.16
C GLU A 104 -18.99 22.38 -1.35
N GLN A 105 -19.03 21.30 -2.12
CA GLN A 105 -19.98 21.13 -3.23
C GLN A 105 -21.44 21.16 -2.73
N ARG A 106 -21.76 20.51 -1.61
CA ARG A 106 -23.14 20.51 -1.08
C ARG A 106 -23.57 21.90 -0.62
N ASP A 107 -22.67 22.64 0.01
CA ASP A 107 -22.95 24.02 0.45
C ASP A 107 -23.16 24.93 -0.77
N SER A 108 -22.33 24.78 -1.81
CA SER A 108 -22.50 25.50 -3.08
C SER A 108 -23.83 25.17 -3.77
N LEU A 109 -24.18 23.89 -3.87
CA LEU A 109 -25.46 23.45 -4.46
C LEU A 109 -26.67 23.95 -3.65
N SER A 110 -26.59 23.98 -2.33
CA SER A 110 -27.66 24.51 -1.47
C SER A 110 -27.86 26.01 -1.71
N ASN A 111 -26.79 26.79 -1.82
CA ASN A 111 -26.85 28.21 -2.13
C ASN A 111 -27.42 28.47 -3.54
N GLN A 112 -27.00 27.67 -4.52
CA GLN A 112 -27.53 27.73 -5.88
C GLN A 112 -29.04 27.44 -5.92
N LEU A 113 -29.49 26.39 -5.23
CA LEU A 113 -30.91 26.06 -5.11
C LEU A 113 -31.73 27.26 -4.58
N ILE A 114 -31.30 27.86 -3.47
CA ILE A 114 -31.97 29.02 -2.87
C ILE A 114 -32.01 30.20 -3.85
N ALA A 115 -30.88 30.53 -4.47
CA ALA A 115 -30.78 31.63 -5.41
C ALA A 115 -31.68 31.43 -6.64
N THR A 116 -31.65 30.25 -7.26
CA THR A 116 -32.47 29.95 -8.44
C THR A 116 -33.95 29.95 -8.12
N MET A 117 -34.36 29.37 -6.98
CA MET A 117 -35.77 29.45 -6.54
C MET A 117 -36.21 30.89 -6.28
N GLY A 118 -35.34 31.71 -5.67
CA GLY A 118 -35.59 33.13 -5.43
C GLY A 118 -35.82 33.92 -6.72
N VAL A 119 -35.00 33.66 -7.76
CA VAL A 119 -35.17 34.30 -9.08
C VAL A 119 -36.49 33.87 -9.74
N VAL A 120 -36.80 32.57 -9.73
CA VAL A 120 -38.05 32.06 -10.32
C VAL A 120 -39.27 32.65 -9.60
N ALA A 121 -39.27 32.65 -8.27
CA ALA A 121 -40.36 33.21 -7.48
C ALA A 121 -40.49 34.72 -7.66
N GLY A 122 -39.37 35.47 -7.64
CA GLY A 122 -39.35 36.91 -7.81
C GLY A 122 -39.85 37.37 -9.18
N PHE A 123 -39.63 36.57 -10.23
CA PHE A 123 -40.13 36.84 -11.57
C PHE A 123 -41.60 36.42 -11.75
N ALA A 124 -41.97 35.24 -11.26
CA ALA A 124 -43.27 34.63 -11.55
C ALA A 124 -44.41 35.12 -10.65
N VAL A 125 -44.14 35.49 -9.39
CA VAL A 125 -45.19 35.90 -8.44
C VAL A 125 -45.83 37.25 -8.80
N PRO A 126 -45.08 38.31 -9.18
CA PRO A 126 -45.67 39.62 -9.48
C PRO A 126 -46.44 39.67 -10.80
N ASN A 127 -46.14 38.77 -11.74
CA ASN A 127 -46.67 38.81 -13.10
C ASN A 127 -47.65 37.66 -13.33
N GLU A 128 -48.94 37.95 -13.42
CA GLU A 128 -49.98 36.91 -13.52
C GLU A 128 -49.76 35.99 -14.73
N GLU A 129 -49.37 36.56 -15.87
CA GLU A 129 -49.08 35.83 -17.12
C GLU A 129 -47.95 34.80 -16.99
N TYR A 130 -47.05 34.98 -16.01
CA TYR A 130 -45.87 34.13 -15.82
C TYR A 130 -45.97 33.22 -14.59
N ARG A 131 -47.10 33.17 -13.88
CA ARG A 131 -47.27 32.33 -12.68
C ARG A 131 -47.03 30.85 -12.96
N ILE A 132 -47.35 30.37 -14.16
CA ILE A 132 -47.13 28.98 -14.56
C ILE A 132 -45.66 28.56 -14.49
N ILE A 133 -44.71 29.49 -14.56
CA ILE A 133 -43.26 29.24 -14.43
C ILE A 133 -42.90 28.69 -13.04
N ILE A 134 -43.74 28.91 -12.01
CA ILE A 134 -43.58 28.32 -10.66
C ILE A 134 -43.54 26.78 -10.71
N LEU A 135 -44.06 26.14 -11.77
CA LEU A 135 -43.89 24.70 -12.00
C LEU A 135 -42.41 24.26 -12.04
N LEU A 136 -41.47 25.17 -12.34
CA LEU A 136 -40.04 24.87 -12.32
C LEU A 136 -39.49 24.69 -10.90
N ILE A 137 -40.12 25.25 -9.86
CA ILE A 137 -39.61 25.19 -8.48
C ILE A 137 -39.53 23.75 -7.94
N PRO A 138 -40.60 22.92 -8.02
CA PRO A 138 -40.51 21.50 -7.65
C PRO A 138 -39.42 20.75 -8.43
N LEU A 139 -39.31 21.00 -9.74
CA LEU A 139 -38.31 20.36 -10.60
C LEU A 139 -36.88 20.68 -10.14
N LEU A 140 -36.58 21.97 -9.92
CA LEU A 140 -35.28 22.43 -9.43
C LEU A 140 -34.99 21.87 -8.03
N SER A 141 -35.98 21.89 -7.13
CA SER A 141 -35.86 21.35 -5.78
C SER A 141 -35.50 19.86 -5.80
N ILE A 142 -36.19 19.07 -6.61
CA ILE A 142 -35.91 17.64 -6.80
C ILE A 142 -34.49 17.43 -7.36
N TYR A 143 -34.11 18.18 -8.40
CA TYR A 143 -32.81 18.06 -9.05
C TYR A 143 -31.65 18.33 -8.08
N TYR A 144 -31.66 19.48 -7.40
CA TYR A 144 -30.60 19.84 -6.46
C TYR A 144 -30.58 18.92 -5.23
N THR A 145 -31.75 18.51 -4.73
CA THR A 145 -31.83 17.54 -3.62
C THR A 145 -31.21 16.21 -4.00
N LEU A 146 -31.46 15.71 -5.21
CA LEU A 146 -30.86 14.46 -5.70
C LEU A 146 -29.33 14.55 -5.78
N GLN A 147 -28.78 15.65 -6.30
CA GLN A 147 -27.34 15.90 -6.36
C GLN A 147 -26.70 15.94 -4.95
N ILE A 148 -27.36 16.63 -4.02
CA ILE A 148 -26.88 16.73 -2.63
C ILE A 148 -26.89 15.35 -1.94
N LEU A 149 -27.98 14.59 -2.08
CA LEU A 149 -28.10 13.25 -1.48
C LEU A 149 -27.13 12.24 -2.11
N TYR A 150 -26.86 12.34 -3.41
CA TYR A 150 -25.82 11.56 -4.06
C TYR A 150 -24.42 11.89 -3.49
N SER A 151 -24.11 13.17 -3.27
CA SER A 151 -22.86 13.58 -2.63
C SER A 151 -22.70 12.98 -1.21
N PHE A 152 -23.77 12.89 -0.42
CA PHE A 152 -23.76 12.16 0.86
C PHE A 152 -23.44 10.66 0.70
N THR A 153 -23.97 10.02 -0.34
CA THR A 153 -23.77 8.59 -0.60
C THR A 153 -22.29 8.28 -0.85
N VAL A 154 -21.63 9.11 -1.67
CA VAL A 154 -20.20 9.00 -1.97
C VAL A 154 -19.35 9.32 -0.75
N HIS A 155 -19.69 10.38 0.00
CA HIS A 155 -19.01 10.75 1.24
C HIS A 155 -18.98 9.58 2.25
N ASP A 156 -20.12 8.92 2.44
CA ASP A 156 -20.23 7.80 3.37
C ASP A 156 -19.43 6.57 2.88
N PHE A 157 -19.44 6.31 1.57
CA PHE A 157 -18.62 5.25 0.98
C PHE A 157 -17.12 5.52 1.20
N LEU A 158 -16.65 6.74 0.92
CA LEU A 158 -15.26 7.13 1.11
C LEU A 158 -14.84 7.08 2.58
N THR A 159 -15.69 7.55 3.49
CA THR A 159 -15.44 7.48 4.93
C THR A 159 -15.36 6.03 5.41
N LYS A 160 -16.26 5.16 4.92
CA LYS A 160 -16.24 3.74 5.23
C LYS A 160 -14.98 3.06 4.70
N TYR A 161 -14.60 3.32 3.45
CA TYR A 161 -13.38 2.76 2.86
C TYR A 161 -12.12 3.22 3.59
N LEU A 162 -12.06 4.50 3.97
CA LEU A 162 -10.97 5.05 4.76
C LEU A 162 -10.85 4.34 6.12
N ARG A 163 -11.97 4.20 6.84
CA ARG A 163 -12.02 3.57 8.17
C ARG A 163 -11.79 2.06 8.15
N ASP A 164 -12.41 1.35 7.22
CA ASP A 164 -12.47 -0.12 7.25
C ASP A 164 -11.29 -0.76 6.50
N VAL A 165 -10.64 -0.04 5.56
CA VAL A 165 -9.58 -0.59 4.70
C VAL A 165 -8.24 0.14 4.88
N ILE A 166 -8.22 1.47 4.70
CA ILE A 166 -6.96 2.23 4.65
C ILE A 166 -6.35 2.40 6.04
N GLU A 167 -7.14 2.86 7.03
CA GLU A 167 -6.64 3.11 8.39
C GLU A 167 -6.09 1.84 9.08
N PRO A 168 -6.77 0.68 9.07
CA PRO A 168 -6.26 -0.52 9.71
C PRO A 168 -4.98 -1.03 9.06
N ARG A 169 -4.90 -0.96 7.71
CA ARG A 169 -3.70 -1.38 6.98
C ARG A 169 -2.51 -0.49 7.29
N LEU A 170 -2.72 0.83 7.36
CA LEU A 170 -1.68 1.78 7.74
C LEU A 170 -1.23 1.55 9.19
N SER A 171 -2.16 1.25 10.11
CA SER A 171 -1.86 0.96 11.52
C SER A 171 -0.99 -0.29 11.68
N GLN A 172 -1.29 -1.33 10.91
CA GLN A 172 -0.50 -2.58 10.88
C GLN A 172 0.93 -2.33 10.40
N LEU A 173 1.12 -1.55 9.33
CA LEU A 173 2.44 -1.27 8.77
C LEU A 173 3.27 -0.34 9.68
N CYS A 174 2.65 0.67 10.28
CA CYS A 174 3.33 1.63 11.15
C CYS A 174 3.46 1.18 12.61
N CYS A 175 2.93 0.00 12.97
CA CYS A 175 2.86 -0.49 14.35
C CYS A 175 2.21 0.52 15.33
N THR A 176 1.25 1.31 14.86
CA THR A 176 0.55 2.32 15.67
C THR A 176 -0.69 1.72 16.34
N GLN A 177 -1.01 2.21 17.53
CA GLN A 177 -2.20 1.78 18.28
C GLN A 177 -3.49 2.31 17.64
N ASP A 178 -4.53 1.47 17.60
CA ASP A 178 -5.83 1.77 16.97
C ASP A 178 -6.54 2.98 17.59
N GLU A 179 -6.19 3.38 18.81
CA GLU A 179 -6.80 4.52 19.51
C GLU A 179 -6.55 5.86 18.81
N PHE A 180 -5.45 5.98 18.05
CA PHE A 180 -5.09 7.18 17.31
C PHE A 180 -5.67 7.23 15.90
N GLN A 181 -6.48 6.24 15.51
CA GLN A 181 -7.15 6.24 14.22
C GLN A 181 -8.11 7.43 14.10
N PHE A 182 -8.10 8.06 12.93
CA PHE A 182 -8.85 9.30 12.69
C PHE A 182 -10.36 9.06 12.77
N SER A 183 -10.83 7.86 12.43
CA SER A 183 -12.20 7.42 12.66
C SER A 183 -12.67 7.53 14.12
N ASN A 184 -11.83 7.14 15.08
CA ASN A 184 -12.14 7.23 16.51
C ASN A 184 -12.22 8.68 17.00
N TYR A 185 -11.34 9.54 16.50
CA TYR A 185 -11.38 10.98 16.78
C TYR A 185 -12.63 11.64 16.19
N PHE A 186 -12.97 11.32 14.94
CA PHE A 186 -14.13 11.88 14.26
C PHE A 186 -15.44 11.44 14.91
N ASN A 187 -15.59 10.16 15.28
CA ASN A 187 -16.80 9.69 15.95
C ASN A 187 -17.07 10.40 17.28
N LYS A 188 -16.01 10.76 18.03
CA LYS A 188 -16.13 11.50 19.29
C LYS A 188 -16.46 12.98 19.08
N ASN A 189 -15.94 13.59 18.00
CA ASN A 189 -16.00 15.03 17.77
C ASN A 189 -16.91 15.46 16.61
N ALA A 190 -17.60 14.53 15.95
CA ALA A 190 -18.47 14.83 14.83
C ALA A 190 -19.60 15.77 15.31
N LYS A 191 -19.46 17.05 15.00
CA LYS A 191 -20.55 18.03 15.10
C LYS A 191 -21.75 17.46 14.35
N LYS A 192 -22.97 17.76 14.84
CA LYS A 192 -24.23 17.37 14.18
C LYS A 192 -24.23 17.89 12.73
N VAL A 193 -23.74 17.08 11.79
CA VAL A 193 -23.79 17.36 10.37
C VAL A 193 -25.26 17.45 9.98
N LEU A 194 -25.58 18.42 9.13
CA LEU A 194 -26.92 18.58 8.57
C LEU A 194 -27.36 17.25 7.97
N LYS A 195 -28.41 16.66 8.56
CA LYS A 195 -28.83 15.29 8.23
C LYS A 195 -29.46 15.27 6.84
N ARG A 196 -29.25 14.18 6.09
CA ARG A 196 -29.94 13.90 4.80
C ARG A 196 -31.44 14.20 4.85
N SER A 197 -32.07 13.92 5.99
CA SER A 197 -33.48 14.18 6.26
C SER A 197 -33.88 15.64 6.07
N PHE A 198 -33.02 16.61 6.40
CA PHE A 198 -33.31 18.04 6.21
C PHE A 198 -33.60 18.38 4.75
N TYR A 199 -32.77 17.90 3.82
CA TYR A 199 -32.95 18.15 2.39
C TYR A 199 -34.19 17.44 1.84
N ILE A 200 -34.47 16.22 2.31
CA ILE A 200 -35.70 15.50 1.95
C ILE A 200 -36.94 16.29 2.41
N TYR A 201 -36.98 16.73 3.67
CA TYR A 201 -38.09 17.54 4.18
C TYR A 201 -38.20 18.88 3.45
N GLY A 202 -37.08 19.54 3.17
CA GLY A 202 -37.04 20.78 2.40
C GLY A 202 -37.65 20.60 1.00
N MET A 203 -37.30 19.53 0.30
CA MET A 203 -37.86 19.19 -1.01
C MET A 203 -39.38 19.00 -0.95
N TRP A 204 -39.89 18.27 0.06
CA TRP A 204 -41.33 18.09 0.27
C TRP A 204 -42.05 19.42 0.51
N VAL A 205 -41.52 20.24 1.43
CA VAL A 205 -42.08 21.54 1.78
C VAL A 205 -42.15 22.45 0.57
N VAL A 206 -41.03 22.65 -0.14
CA VAL A 206 -40.95 23.52 -1.31
C VAL A 206 -41.90 23.06 -2.41
N SER A 207 -41.93 21.76 -2.70
CA SER A 207 -42.79 21.20 -3.75
C SER A 207 -44.28 21.29 -3.38
N PHE A 208 -44.63 21.05 -2.12
CA PHE A 208 -46.00 21.17 -1.64
C PHE A 208 -46.51 22.61 -1.73
N PHE A 209 -45.76 23.58 -1.22
CA PHE A 209 -46.19 24.98 -1.22
C PHE A 209 -46.26 25.58 -2.63
N SER A 210 -45.30 25.26 -3.50
CA SER A 210 -45.33 25.74 -4.90
C SER A 210 -46.49 25.15 -5.69
N MET A 211 -46.79 23.86 -5.53
CA MET A 211 -47.97 23.26 -6.15
C MET A 211 -49.27 23.82 -5.56
N ALA A 212 -49.38 23.94 -4.24
CA ALA A 212 -50.56 24.52 -3.59
C ALA A 212 -50.83 25.94 -4.07
N TYR A 213 -49.79 26.76 -4.24
CA TYR A 213 -49.91 28.10 -4.82
C TYR A 213 -50.53 28.05 -6.23
N LEU A 214 -50.00 27.20 -7.12
CA LEU A 214 -50.52 27.06 -8.48
C LEU A 214 -51.95 26.54 -8.52
N TRP A 215 -52.31 25.62 -7.62
CA TRP A 215 -53.68 25.12 -7.52
C TRP A 215 -54.68 26.20 -7.08
N VAL A 216 -54.25 27.17 -6.27
CA VAL A 216 -55.13 28.28 -5.84
C VAL A 216 -55.29 29.34 -6.93
N PHE A 217 -54.21 29.67 -7.65
CA PHE A 217 -54.20 30.82 -8.57
C PHE A 217 -54.36 30.47 -10.06
N GLU A 218 -54.01 29.26 -10.49
CA GLU A 218 -53.92 28.88 -11.92
C GLU A 218 -54.79 27.67 -12.31
N TYR A 219 -55.60 27.13 -11.39
CA TYR A 219 -56.39 25.92 -11.66
C TYR A 219 -57.40 26.09 -12.78
N ASP A 220 -58.11 27.22 -12.83
CA ASP A 220 -59.14 27.47 -13.84
C ASP A 220 -58.55 27.61 -15.25
N ASN A 221 -57.31 28.12 -15.35
CA ASN A 221 -56.62 28.31 -16.62
C ASN A 221 -56.05 26.99 -17.17
N HIS A 222 -55.45 26.16 -16.30
CA HIS A 222 -54.64 25.01 -16.73
C HIS A 222 -54.85 23.73 -15.90
N PRO A 223 -56.09 23.22 -15.73
CA PRO A 223 -56.39 22.16 -14.76
C PRO A 223 -55.71 20.82 -15.11
N LYS A 224 -55.66 20.47 -16.40
CA LYS A 224 -55.04 19.23 -16.88
C LYS A 224 -53.53 19.22 -16.65
N LEU A 225 -52.85 20.31 -16.98
CA LEU A 225 -51.40 20.45 -16.82
C LEU A 225 -51.01 20.34 -15.35
N LEU A 226 -51.70 21.06 -14.46
CA LEU A 226 -51.43 21.03 -13.02
C LEU A 226 -51.67 19.63 -12.42
N THR A 227 -52.73 18.94 -12.83
CA THR A 227 -53.02 17.58 -12.37
C THR A 227 -51.89 16.61 -12.77
N ILE A 228 -51.49 16.62 -14.04
CA ILE A 228 -50.41 15.76 -14.55
C ILE A 228 -49.09 16.05 -13.85
N SER A 229 -48.70 17.33 -13.76
CA SER A 229 -47.46 17.75 -13.09
C SER A 229 -47.45 17.37 -11.61
N THR A 230 -48.58 17.51 -10.90
CA THR A 230 -48.70 17.10 -9.50
C THR A 230 -48.41 15.61 -9.33
N ILE A 231 -49.03 14.76 -10.17
CA ILE A 231 -48.82 13.30 -10.12
C ILE A 231 -47.34 12.98 -10.37
N ILE A 232 -46.72 13.58 -11.39
CA ILE A 232 -45.31 13.34 -11.73
C ILE A 232 -44.40 13.75 -10.57
N TYR A 233 -44.59 14.94 -9.98
CA TYR A 233 -43.75 15.40 -8.88
C TYR A 233 -43.93 14.56 -7.63
N VAL A 234 -45.17 14.22 -7.25
CA VAL A 234 -45.43 13.36 -6.08
C VAL A 234 -44.78 12.00 -6.24
N LEU A 235 -44.93 11.34 -7.40
CA LEU A 235 -44.29 10.05 -7.68
C LEU A 235 -42.76 10.16 -7.64
N SER A 236 -42.20 11.23 -8.19
CA SER A 236 -40.75 11.47 -8.19
C SER A 236 -40.21 11.67 -6.78
N ILE A 237 -40.88 12.50 -5.97
CA ILE A 237 -40.51 12.77 -4.58
C ILE A 237 -40.62 11.50 -3.73
N LEU A 238 -41.69 10.71 -3.88
CA LEU A 238 -41.85 9.43 -3.19
C LEU A 238 -40.74 8.45 -3.56
N LYS A 239 -40.39 8.34 -4.85
CA LYS A 239 -39.31 7.47 -5.31
C LYS A 239 -37.97 7.88 -4.70
N ILE A 240 -37.63 9.16 -4.73
CA ILE A 240 -36.38 9.69 -4.14
C ILE A 240 -36.35 9.47 -2.63
N THR A 241 -37.47 9.76 -1.95
CA THR A 241 -37.60 9.59 -0.50
C THR A 241 -37.34 8.14 -0.10
N ARG A 242 -37.97 7.16 -0.77
CA ARG A 242 -37.73 5.74 -0.53
C ARG A 242 -36.28 5.35 -0.79
N MET A 243 -35.73 5.76 -1.93
CA MET A 243 -34.36 5.41 -2.33
C MET A 243 -33.31 5.80 -1.28
N PHE A 244 -33.46 6.95 -0.62
CA PHE A 244 -32.47 7.44 0.36
C PHE A 244 -32.77 7.11 1.82
N ILE A 245 -34.04 6.83 2.17
CA ILE A 245 -34.37 6.32 3.51
C ILE A 245 -33.85 4.88 3.65
N ASP A 246 -34.15 4.01 2.69
CA ASP A 246 -33.71 2.61 2.72
C ASP A 246 -32.17 2.47 2.73
N ASP A 247 -31.47 3.38 2.03
CA ASP A 247 -30.00 3.43 2.02
C ASP A 247 -29.42 3.87 3.37
N SER A 248 -30.15 4.68 4.14
CA SER A 248 -29.70 5.11 5.47
C SER A 248 -29.79 4.00 6.51
N GLU A 249 -30.80 3.14 6.42
CA GLU A 249 -30.99 2.01 7.35
C GLU A 249 -29.93 0.92 7.15
N LYS A 250 -29.53 0.66 5.90
CA LYS A 250 -28.51 -0.37 5.58
C LYS A 250 -27.08 -0.01 6.02
N ARG A 251 -26.84 1.26 6.36
CA ARG A 251 -25.49 1.79 6.68
C ARG A 251 -25.25 1.96 8.18
N LEU A 252 -26.30 1.85 8.99
CA LEU A 252 -26.22 1.75 10.45
C LEU A 252 -25.98 0.30 10.87
#